data_AF-A0A0M8Y726-F1
#
_entry.id   AF-A0A0M8Y726-F1
#
_cell.length_a   1.000
_cell.length_b   1.000
_cell.length_c   1.000
_cell.angle_alpha   90.00
_cell.angle_beta   90.00
_cell.angle_gamma   90.00
#
_symmetry.space_group_name_H-M   'P 1'
#
loop_
_entity.id
_entity.type
_entity.pdbx_description
1 polymer ?
#
loop_
_entity_poly.entity_id
_entity_poly.type
_entity_poly.pdbx_seq_one_letter_code
_entity_poly.pdbx_strand_id
1 'polypeptide(L)' 'MPVHRRAATVFALLATLQTVIGVVFTAAFDRAFGAPLFWTATGGFALAWYFQRKATVQQ' A
#
# COMPACT_ATOMS: atom_id res chain seq x y z
N MET A 1 -9.12 21.61 8.59
CA MET A 1 -8.52 20.71 7.58
C MET A 1 -7.36 19.81 8.09
N PRO A 2 -7.39 19.19 9.30
CA PRO A 2 -6.28 18.30 9.74
C PRO A 2 -6.43 16.83 9.28
N VAL A 3 -7.64 16.39 8.92
CA VAL A 3 -7.95 14.99 8.62
C VAL A 3 -7.26 14.49 7.34
N HIS A 4 -7.22 15.31 6.29
CA HIS A 4 -6.59 14.94 5.01
C HIS A 4 -5.06 14.87 5.12
N ARG A 5 -4.44 15.73 5.94
CA ARG A 5 -3.00 15.64 6.25
C ARG A 5 -2.69 14.33 6.97
N ARG A 6 -3.46 13.99 8.01
CA ARG A 6 -3.28 12.72 8.75
C ARG A 6 -3.43 11.50 7.84
N ALA A 7 -4.47 11.48 7.00
CA ALA A 7 -4.70 10.39 6.06
C ALA A 7 -3.54 10.25 5.05
N ALA A 8 -3.02 11.36 4.52
CA ALA A 8 -1.88 11.35 3.61
C ALA A 8 -0.60 10.84 4.28
N THR A 9 -0.34 11.23 5.53
CA THR A 9 0.83 10.75 6.29
C THR A 9 0.73 9.25 6.57
N VAL A 10 -0.45 8.75 6.93
CA VAL A 10 -0.69 7.31 7.14
C VAL A 10 -0.51 6.53 5.84
N PHE A 11 -1.01 7.05 4.72
CA PHE A 11 -0.85 6.41 3.41
C PHE A 11 0.62 6.34 3.00
N ALA A 12 1.38 7.41 3.19
CA ALA A 12 2.81 7.45 2.90
C ALA A 12 3.61 6.48 3.80
N LEU A 13 3.28 6.40 5.09
CA LEU A 13 3.91 5.47 6.03
C LEU A 13 3.64 4.01 5.65
N LEU A 14 2.40 3.67 5.34
CA LEU A 14 2.03 2.32 4.91
C LEU A 14 2.68 1.97 3.57
N ALA A 15 2.74 2.91 2.62
CA ALA A 15 3.36 2.67 1.31
C ALA A 15 4.86 2.43 1.45
N THR A 16 5.52 3.19 2.31
CA THR A 16 6.95 3.03 2.61
C THR A 16 7.20 1.68 3.27
N LEU A 17 6.41 1.33 4.29
CA LEU A 17 6.52 0.04 4.99
C LEU A 17 6.36 -1.14 4.03
N GLN A 18 5.37 -1.07 3.14
CA GLN A 18 5.09 -2.13 2.18
C GLN A 18 6.17 -2.25 1.10
N THR A 19 6.78 -1.13 0.70
CA THR A 19 7.93 -1.13 -0.22
C THR A 19 9.15 -1.79 0.42
N VAL A 20 9.45 -1.45 1.69
CA VAL A 20 10.58 -2.06 2.42
C VAL A 20 10.39 -3.56 2.58
N ILE A 21 9.19 -4.00 3.01
CA ILE A 21 8.87 -5.42 3.14
C ILE A 21 8.95 -6.11 1.77
N GLY A 22 8.37 -5.51 0.72
CA GLY A 22 8.41 -6.06 -0.63
C GLY A 22 9.84 -6.24 -1.17
N VAL A 23 10.72 -5.26 -0.97
CA VAL A 23 12.14 -5.35 -1.37
C VAL A 23 12.87 -6.43 -0.59
N VAL A 24 12.71 -6.48 0.74
CA VAL A 24 13.37 -7.49 1.58
C VAL A 24 12.90 -8.90 1.23
N PHE A 25 11.61 -9.11 1.04
CA PHE A 25 11.06 -10.43 0.65
C PHE A 25 11.44 -10.81 -0.78
N THR A 26 11.50 -9.86 -1.71
CA THR A 26 11.94 -10.10 -3.09
C THR A 26 13.44 -10.41 -3.16
N ALA A 27 14.25 -9.83 -2.27
CA ALA A 27 15.68 -10.10 -2.17
C ALA A 27 15.98 -11.42 -1.42
N ALA A 28 15.18 -11.76 -0.40
CA ALA A 28 15.37 -12.95 0.43
C ALA A 28 14.77 -14.23 -0.19
N PHE A 29 13.68 -14.11 -0.93
CA PHE A 29 13.03 -15.21 -1.63
C PHE A 29 13.11 -14.93 -3.13
N ASP A 30 13.84 -15.79 -3.84
CA ASP A 30 14.13 -15.71 -5.28
C ASP A 30 12.88 -15.39 -6.15
N ARG A 31 13.09 -14.96 -7.40
CA ARG A 31 12.11 -14.38 -8.37
C ARG A 31 10.70 -15.00 -8.38
N ALA A 32 10.58 -16.28 -8.04
CA ALA A 32 9.32 -17.01 -7.95
C ALA A 32 8.36 -16.52 -6.85
N PHE A 33 8.85 -15.98 -5.73
CA PHE A 33 8.02 -15.52 -4.61
C PHE A 33 7.96 -14.00 -4.44
N GLY A 34 8.99 -13.26 -4.88
CA GLY A 34 8.98 -11.80 -4.84
C GLY A 34 7.91 -11.16 -5.73
N ALA A 35 7.72 -11.68 -6.96
CA ALA A 35 6.74 -11.14 -7.90
C ALA A 35 5.28 -11.31 -7.43
N PRO A 36 4.81 -12.49 -6.97
CA PRO A 36 3.46 -12.65 -6.45
C PRO A 36 3.17 -11.77 -5.21
N LEU A 37 4.14 -11.65 -4.29
CA LEU A 37 4.00 -10.80 -3.11
C LEU A 37 3.94 -9.31 -3.47
N PHE A 38 4.74 -8.89 -4.45
CA PHE A 38 4.68 -7.53 -4.99
C PHE A 38 3.32 -7.20 -5.62
N TRP A 39 2.77 -8.11 -6.42
CA TRP A 39 1.48 -7.90 -7.10
C TRP A 39 0.29 -7.91 -6.12
N THR A 40 0.29 -8.82 -5.14
CA THR A 40 -0.76 -8.86 -4.10
C THR A 40 -0.72 -7.60 -3.21
N ALA A 41 0.48 -7.14 -2.87
CA ALA A 41 0.68 -5.88 -2.16
C ALA A 41 0.16 -4.67 -2.96
N THR A 42 0.53 -4.58 -4.23
CA THR A 42 0.12 -3.49 -5.13
C THR A 42 -1.40 -3.49 -5.33
N GLY A 43 -2.00 -4.66 -5.54
CA GLY A 43 -3.45 -4.81 -5.66
C GLY A 43 -4.19 -4.41 -4.38
N GLY A 44 -3.68 -4.79 -3.20
CA GLY A 44 -4.22 -4.37 -1.91
C GLY A 44 -4.21 -2.85 -1.72
N PHE A 45 -3.12 -2.20 -2.13
CA PHE A 45 -3.01 -0.74 -2.09
C PHE A 45 -3.99 -0.03 -3.04
N ALA A 46 -4.16 -0.55 -4.25
CA ALA A 46 -5.12 -0.01 -5.20
C ALA A 46 -6.57 -0.12 -4.68
N LEU A 47 -6.91 -1.24 -4.04
CA LEU A 47 -8.20 -1.43 -3.39
C LEU A 47 -8.40 -0.48 -2.20
N ALA A 48 -7.40 -0.34 -1.33
CA ALA A 48 -7.46 0.59 -0.20
C ALA A 48 -7.69 2.04 -0.68
N TRP A 49 -6.98 2.47 -1.72
CA TRP A 49 -7.17 3.77 -2.36
C TRP A 49 -8.59 3.94 -2.93
N TYR A 50 -9.11 2.93 -3.63
CA TYR A 50 -10.46 2.95 -4.18
C TYR A 50 -11.53 3.08 -3.10
N PHE A 51 -11.43 2.30 -2.01
CA PHE A 51 -12.36 2.39 -0.89
C PHE A 51 -12.26 3.72 -0.16
N GLN A 52 -11.05 4.27 0.02
CA GLN A 52 -10.86 5.59 0.60
C GLN A 52 -11.56 6.69 -0.23
N ARG A 53 -11.47 6.63 -1.57
CA ARG A 53 -12.19 7.55 -2.46
C ARG A 53 -13.71 7.39 -2.37
N LYS A 54 -14.21 6.16 -2.29
CA LYS A 54 -15.66 5.94 -2.13
C LYS A 54 -16.17 6.41 -0.78
N ALA A 55 -15.41 6.20 0.29
CA ALA A 55 -15.77 6.67 1.63
C ALA A 55 -15.84 8.20 1.72
N THR A 56 -15.02 8.92 0.97
CA THR A 56 -15.04 10.40 0.92
C THR A 56 -16.16 10.97 0.04
N VAL A 57 -16.78 10.18 -0.84
CA VAL A 57 -17.93 10.60 -1.67
C VAL A 57 -19.27 10.42 -0.92
N GLN A 58 -19.32 9.58 0.12
CA GLN A 58 -20.52 9.35 0.93
C GLN A 58 -20.62 10.24 2.19
N GLN A 59 -19.63 11.10 2.45
CA GLN A 59 -19.69 12.14 3.51
C GLN A 59 -20.09 13.48 2.91
#